data_AF-A0A8T5IDJ0-F1
#
_entry.id   AF-A0A8T5IDJ0-F1
#
_cell.length_a   1.000
_cell.length_b   1.000
_cell.length_c   1.000
_cell.angle_alpha   90.00
_cell.angle_beta   90.00
_cell.angle_gamma   90.00
#
_symmetry.space_group_name_H-M   'P 1'
#
loop_
_entity.id
_entity.type
_entity.pdbx_description
1 polymer ?
#
loop_
_entity_poly.entity_id
_entity_poly.type
_entity_poly.pdbx_seq_one_letter_code
_entity_poly.pdbx_strand_id
1 'polypeptide(L)'
;KLTPTTLIGGVLQVVSFSSSEDVSFLIPYLFKQSETGLFQNGTIINLGGGDSVELEILVPPRTDTLYLLVGKYGRDNFPLRMANESWTDWYLRGGHENPQNTSISAGEPEFEGGYSWLLHVNESGSSVDVKRVKILRPMASGISVAEGGEHGTGLVNGLTTWNWLNRITDSTFSPTSPDGAEGYLDRWAGQGNLAYEDAGRFIRDELTSYDLDVKINRYSFTDINGQTNPEAYNICGFKEGTTYPDEWLVFGAHFDIAPIVVPTAPDAGTPRGYGTFTGAYDNTAGSSMVLTVAAAMSKLDTRRTMVFCFWSGEEGGKRGSDYWTEHFVKEENPQVTVTNYVNLDMAGVNWPGNMTPSDRVGPDGGGSYPSAKDQWPLRVYIGPDESEDEINQPGMVWLSAWIGADAINISQDLAILNGNLMQAWEDSGRKGVIINEATTARSDHASFQDNLGTVTAGFGGLVDGYDCYHQTCDTLEEMEYWMENDAAAGRENLVDSLDIITWWATYMFLHLDAEPVLNAYS
;
A
#
# COMPACT_ATOMS: atom_id res chain seq x y z
N LYS A 1 27.94 -17.89 8.96
CA LYS A 1 28.41 -17.01 7.87
C LYS A 1 27.24 -16.74 6.95
N LEU A 2 27.16 -15.53 6.39
CA LEU A 2 26.13 -15.15 5.43
C LEU A 2 26.80 -14.55 4.19
N THR A 3 26.34 -14.94 3.00
CA THR A 3 26.84 -14.44 1.71
C THR A 3 25.63 -14.06 0.83
N PRO A 4 25.60 -12.83 0.27
CA PRO A 4 26.61 -11.77 0.37
C PRO A 4 26.61 -11.07 1.73
N THR A 5 27.72 -10.44 2.11
CA THR A 5 27.86 -9.74 3.41
C THR A 5 27.17 -8.38 3.47
N THR A 6 26.67 -7.90 2.34
CA THR A 6 25.83 -6.72 2.21
C THR A 6 24.72 -7.08 1.24
N LEU A 7 23.49 -6.82 1.66
CA LEU A 7 22.28 -7.15 0.92
C LEU A 7 21.76 -5.91 0.21
N ILE A 8 21.10 -6.12 -0.92
CA ILE A 8 20.43 -5.05 -1.66
C ILE A 8 18.98 -4.92 -1.17
N GLY A 9 18.55 -3.74 -0.73
CA GLY A 9 17.17 -3.52 -0.28
C GLY A 9 16.16 -3.54 -1.42
N GLY A 10 14.97 -4.07 -1.16
CA GLY A 10 13.84 -4.03 -2.09
C GLY A 10 13.93 -4.99 -3.27
N VAL A 11 14.84 -5.97 -3.25
CA VAL A 11 14.96 -6.99 -4.30
C VAL A 11 14.95 -8.40 -3.72
N LEU A 12 14.46 -9.35 -4.52
CA LEU A 12 14.69 -10.77 -4.29
C LEU A 12 16.16 -11.07 -4.58
N GLN A 13 16.84 -11.69 -3.63
CA GLN A 13 18.21 -12.17 -3.85
C GLN A 13 18.48 -13.45 -3.06
N VAL A 14 19.31 -14.31 -3.64
CA VAL A 14 19.77 -15.53 -2.97
C VAL A 14 20.75 -15.17 -1.87
N VAL A 15 20.44 -15.63 -0.66
CA VAL A 15 21.26 -15.48 0.54
C VAL A 15 21.67 -16.87 1.01
N SER A 16 22.98 -17.09 1.05
CA SER A 16 23.57 -18.35 1.53
C SER A 16 23.94 -18.23 3.00
N PHE A 17 23.40 -19.13 3.81
CA PHE A 17 23.66 -19.28 5.24
C PHE A 17 24.51 -20.53 5.44
N SER A 18 25.63 -20.41 6.15
CA SER A 18 26.44 -21.56 6.52
C SER A 18 26.92 -21.47 7.96
N SER A 19 27.11 -22.59 8.64
CA SER A 19 27.61 -22.60 10.01
C SER A 19 28.72 -23.63 10.17
N SER A 20 29.70 -23.35 11.03
CA SER A 20 30.69 -24.35 11.45
C SER A 20 30.23 -25.17 12.66
N GLU A 21 29.13 -24.76 13.29
CA GLU A 21 28.55 -25.36 14.49
C GLU A 21 27.06 -25.65 14.25
N ASP A 22 26.51 -26.61 14.98
CA ASP A 22 25.08 -26.91 14.97
C ASP A 22 24.30 -25.72 15.54
N VAL A 23 23.44 -25.10 14.73
CA VAL A 23 22.66 -23.90 15.12
C VAL A 23 21.22 -23.97 14.62
N SER A 24 20.32 -23.32 15.35
CA SER A 24 18.98 -22.99 14.86
C SER A 24 18.87 -21.49 14.69
N PHE A 25 18.20 -21.01 13.65
CA PHE A 25 18.00 -19.58 13.48
C PHE A 25 16.64 -19.25 12.85
N LEU A 26 16.06 -18.15 13.33
CA LEU A 26 14.85 -17.54 12.79
C LEU A 26 15.25 -16.52 11.72
N ILE A 27 14.60 -16.65 10.56
CA ILE A 27 14.58 -15.63 9.50
C ILE A 27 13.18 -15.03 9.49
N PRO A 28 12.99 -13.82 10.05
CA PRO A 28 11.67 -13.19 10.14
C PRO A 28 11.36 -12.34 8.90
N TYR A 29 11.70 -12.82 7.71
CA TYR A 29 11.57 -12.08 6.45
C TYR A 29 10.87 -12.90 5.37
N LEU A 30 10.16 -12.21 4.47
CA LEU A 30 9.57 -12.83 3.29
C LEU A 30 10.66 -13.44 2.42
N PHE A 31 10.47 -14.69 2.03
CA PHE A 31 11.32 -15.38 1.06
C PHE A 31 10.46 -16.14 0.07
N LYS A 32 11.00 -16.33 -1.13
CA LYS A 32 10.38 -17.12 -2.19
C LYS A 32 10.86 -18.56 -2.07
N GLN A 33 9.91 -19.48 -1.96
CA GLN A 33 10.19 -20.92 -1.93
C GLN A 33 10.64 -21.37 -3.32
N SER A 34 11.76 -22.11 -3.39
CA SER A 34 12.35 -22.50 -4.67
C SER A 34 11.54 -23.56 -5.42
N GLU A 35 10.81 -24.39 -4.66
CA GLU A 35 10.05 -25.53 -5.11
C GLU A 35 8.69 -25.12 -5.71
N THR A 36 8.04 -24.14 -5.08
CA THR A 36 6.67 -23.71 -5.45
C THR A 36 6.63 -22.35 -6.12
N GLY A 37 7.67 -21.53 -5.96
CA GLY A 37 7.67 -20.13 -6.39
C GLY A 37 6.83 -19.20 -5.51
N LEU A 38 6.19 -19.73 -4.46
CA LEU A 38 5.32 -18.97 -3.55
C LEU A 38 6.12 -18.27 -2.46
N PHE A 39 5.59 -17.16 -1.98
CA PHE A 39 6.17 -16.45 -0.84
C PHE A 39 5.75 -17.08 0.49
N GLN A 40 6.64 -17.01 1.46
CA GLN A 40 6.40 -17.42 2.85
C GLN A 40 6.92 -16.34 3.81
N ASN A 41 6.15 -16.07 4.86
CA ASN A 41 6.51 -15.12 5.90
C ASN A 41 7.41 -15.75 6.96
N GLY A 42 8.70 -15.78 6.66
CA GLY A 42 9.73 -16.25 7.57
C GLY A 42 9.72 -17.75 7.85
N THR A 43 10.76 -18.22 8.53
CA THR A 43 10.93 -19.64 8.88
C THR A 43 11.99 -19.82 9.96
N ILE A 44 12.00 -21.00 10.59
CA ILE A 44 13.08 -21.45 11.49
C ILE A 44 13.83 -22.58 10.81
N ILE A 45 15.16 -22.46 10.76
CA ILE A 45 16.05 -23.43 10.14
C ILE A 45 16.99 -24.03 11.19
N ASN A 46 17.07 -25.36 11.20
CA ASN A 46 18.09 -26.14 11.89
C ASN A 46 19.22 -26.44 10.90
N LEU A 47 20.42 -25.96 11.19
CA LEU A 47 21.59 -26.11 10.33
C LEU A 47 22.71 -26.82 11.07
N GLY A 48 23.12 -27.99 10.57
CA GLY A 48 24.23 -28.74 11.11
C GLY A 48 25.58 -28.05 10.88
N GLY A 49 26.55 -28.37 11.73
CA GLY A 49 27.92 -27.88 11.61
C GLY A 49 28.57 -28.36 10.32
N GLY A 50 28.96 -27.41 9.46
CA GLY A 50 29.51 -27.65 8.14
C GLY A 50 28.49 -27.53 7.01
N ASP A 51 27.19 -27.48 7.33
CA ASP A 51 26.13 -27.38 6.35
C ASP A 51 25.90 -25.94 5.87
N SER A 52 25.19 -25.83 4.75
CA SER A 52 24.71 -24.57 4.21
C SER A 52 23.31 -24.70 3.63
N VAL A 53 22.54 -23.62 3.71
CA VAL A 53 21.23 -23.46 3.07
C VAL A 53 21.20 -22.15 2.30
N GLU A 54 20.47 -22.12 1.20
CA GLU A 54 20.24 -20.91 0.40
C GLU A 54 18.76 -20.58 0.40
N LEU A 55 18.43 -19.30 0.50
CA LEU A 55 17.06 -18.79 0.40
C LEU A 55 17.03 -17.55 -0.49
N GLU A 56 16.00 -17.43 -1.31
CA GLU A 56 15.74 -16.22 -2.08
C GLU A 56 14.89 -15.26 -1.24
N ILE A 57 15.54 -14.32 -0.55
CA ILE A 57 14.89 -13.41 0.40
C ILE A 57 14.50 -12.12 -0.29
N LEU A 58 13.26 -11.66 -0.05
CA LEU A 58 12.86 -10.28 -0.36
C LEU A 58 13.38 -9.39 0.76
N VAL A 59 14.54 -8.78 0.52
CA VAL A 59 15.20 -7.96 1.52
C VAL A 59 14.42 -6.66 1.70
N PRO A 60 14.11 -6.24 2.95
CA PRO A 60 13.34 -5.04 3.20
C PRO A 60 13.84 -3.81 2.44
N PRO A 61 12.93 -2.99 1.87
CA PRO A 61 13.31 -1.88 1.01
C PRO A 61 13.86 -0.68 1.79
N ARG A 62 13.44 -0.49 3.05
CA ARG A 62 13.65 0.77 3.77
C ARG A 62 14.42 0.62 5.09
N THR A 63 14.96 -0.56 5.38
CA THR A 63 15.85 -0.79 6.53
C THR A 63 17.32 -0.83 6.10
N ASP A 64 18.22 -0.52 7.03
CA ASP A 64 19.67 -0.57 6.81
C ASP A 64 20.32 -1.87 7.32
N THR A 65 19.55 -2.70 8.02
CA THR A 65 20.04 -3.87 8.73
C THR A 65 19.01 -5.00 8.70
N LEU A 66 19.46 -6.18 8.28
CA LEU A 66 18.75 -7.45 8.42
C LEU A 66 19.16 -8.14 9.73
N TYR A 67 18.19 -8.64 10.48
CA TYR A 67 18.35 -9.26 11.79
C TYR A 67 17.99 -10.74 11.76
N LEU A 68 18.96 -11.61 12.04
CA LEU A 68 18.73 -13.04 12.23
C LEU A 68 18.87 -13.38 13.70
N LEU A 69 17.90 -14.09 14.24
CA LEU A 69 17.94 -14.53 15.63
C LEU A 69 18.51 -15.96 15.65
N VAL A 70 19.59 -16.17 16.39
CA VAL A 70 20.35 -17.42 16.43
C VAL A 70 20.24 -18.03 17.82
N GLY A 71 19.97 -19.32 17.86
CA GLY A 71 19.87 -20.11 19.08
C GLY A 71 20.57 -21.46 18.95
N LYS A 72 20.50 -22.23 20.03
CA LYS A 72 21.03 -23.60 20.07
C LYS A 72 20.32 -24.49 19.05
N TYR A 73 21.03 -25.44 18.47
CA TYR A 73 20.45 -26.44 17.57
C TYR A 73 19.24 -27.16 18.18
N GLY A 74 18.21 -27.38 17.37
CA GLY A 74 16.92 -27.94 17.79
C GLY A 74 16.07 -26.96 18.61
N ARG A 75 16.38 -25.66 18.59
CA ARG A 75 15.53 -24.64 19.20
C ARG A 75 14.38 -24.33 18.25
N ASP A 76 13.17 -24.52 18.75
CA ASP A 76 11.96 -24.25 17.96
C ASP A 76 11.28 -22.93 18.35
N ASN A 77 11.58 -22.34 19.51
CA ASN A 77 10.88 -21.15 20.02
C ASN A 77 11.80 -19.91 20.10
N PHE A 78 11.50 -18.81 19.41
CA PHE A 78 12.31 -17.58 19.33
C PHE A 78 11.56 -16.34 19.83
N PRO A 79 12.22 -15.39 20.51
CA PRO A 79 11.56 -14.15 20.94
C PRO A 79 11.15 -13.29 19.74
N LEU A 80 10.06 -12.56 19.89
CA LEU A 80 9.45 -11.74 18.85
C LEU A 80 9.39 -10.26 19.28
N ARG A 81 9.47 -9.36 18.29
CA ARG A 81 9.19 -7.93 18.47
C ARG A 81 7.69 -7.66 18.57
N MET A 82 7.31 -6.50 19.11
CA MET A 82 5.92 -6.02 19.00
C MET A 82 5.63 -5.61 17.56
N ALA A 83 4.35 -5.63 17.16
CA ALA A 83 3.97 -5.31 15.78
C ALA A 83 4.35 -3.88 15.37
N ASN A 84 4.18 -2.90 16.26
CA ASN A 84 4.52 -1.50 16.04
C ASN A 84 6.00 -1.15 16.29
N GLU A 85 6.87 -2.14 16.44
CA GLU A 85 8.29 -1.97 16.74
C GLU A 85 9.14 -2.55 15.61
N SER A 86 10.21 -1.87 15.19
CA SER A 86 11.17 -2.39 14.20
C SER A 86 12.12 -3.41 14.82
N TRP A 87 12.75 -4.29 14.03
CA TRP A 87 13.82 -5.16 14.56
C TRP A 87 15.02 -4.36 15.12
N THR A 88 15.27 -3.18 14.55
CA THR A 88 16.30 -2.25 15.02
C THR A 88 15.99 -1.76 16.44
N ASP A 89 14.80 -1.22 16.66
CA ASP A 89 14.36 -0.72 17.96
C ASP A 89 14.34 -1.83 19.01
N TRP A 90 13.75 -2.99 18.64
CA TRP A 90 13.72 -4.18 19.48
C TRP A 90 15.11 -4.61 19.92
N TYR A 91 16.08 -4.63 19.01
CA TYR A 91 17.46 -4.98 19.32
C TYR A 91 18.12 -3.95 20.24
N LEU A 92 18.00 -2.66 19.91
CA LEU A 92 18.64 -1.55 20.64
C LEU A 92 18.13 -1.42 22.08
N ARG A 93 16.85 -1.72 22.34
CA ARG A 93 16.32 -1.75 23.72
C ARG A 93 16.66 -3.03 24.50
N GLY A 94 17.48 -3.93 23.94
CA GLY A 94 17.87 -5.19 24.58
C GLY A 94 16.82 -6.31 24.48
N GLY A 95 15.92 -6.26 23.48
CA GLY A 95 14.87 -7.27 23.28
C GLY A 95 15.41 -8.69 23.23
N HIS A 96 16.52 -8.93 22.53
CA HIS A 96 17.19 -10.23 22.44
C HIS A 96 17.67 -10.84 23.76
N GLU A 97 17.82 -10.02 24.81
CA GLU A 97 18.21 -10.45 26.16
C GLU A 97 16.99 -10.61 27.09
N ASN A 98 15.83 -10.06 26.71
CA ASN A 98 14.64 -10.04 27.54
C ASN A 98 13.90 -11.39 27.51
N PRO A 99 13.81 -12.12 28.64
CA PRO A 99 13.13 -13.41 28.68
C PRO A 99 11.61 -13.28 28.66
N GLN A 100 11.03 -12.07 28.73
CA GLN A 100 9.58 -11.83 28.79
C GLN A 100 8.95 -11.47 27.44
N ASN A 101 9.71 -11.52 26.34
CA ASN A 101 9.10 -11.29 25.03
C ASN A 101 8.08 -12.39 24.73
N THR A 102 7.04 -12.02 23.98
CA THR A 102 6.27 -12.98 23.20
C THR A 102 7.18 -13.74 22.27
N SER A 103 6.73 -14.89 21.78
CA SER A 103 7.59 -15.75 21.01
C SER A 103 6.88 -16.41 19.85
N ILE A 104 7.68 -16.92 18.92
CA ILE A 104 7.25 -17.57 17.70
C ILE A 104 7.92 -18.93 17.60
N SER A 105 7.15 -19.93 17.19
CA SER A 105 7.59 -21.32 17.11
C SER A 105 7.54 -21.85 15.68
N ALA A 106 8.35 -22.87 15.40
CA ALA A 106 8.24 -23.62 14.15
C ALA A 106 6.91 -24.39 14.13
N GLY A 107 6.17 -24.24 13.03
CA GLY A 107 4.98 -25.02 12.68
C GLY A 107 5.27 -26.06 11.61
N GLU A 108 4.23 -26.81 11.24
CA GLU A 108 4.29 -27.75 10.12
C GLU A 108 4.59 -27.01 8.80
N PRO A 109 5.35 -27.59 7.87
CA PRO A 109 5.56 -27.00 6.55
C PRO A 109 4.32 -27.14 5.67
N GLU A 110 4.22 -26.31 4.62
CA GLU A 110 3.12 -26.36 3.64
C GLU A 110 3.07 -27.69 2.87
N PHE A 111 4.22 -28.32 2.65
CA PHE A 111 4.37 -29.62 1.99
C PHE A 111 5.59 -30.38 2.53
N GLU A 112 5.65 -31.68 2.24
CA GLU A 112 6.76 -32.53 2.67
C GLU A 112 8.10 -32.03 2.10
N GLY A 113 9.04 -31.70 2.98
CA GLY A 113 10.34 -31.14 2.61
C GLY A 113 10.38 -29.61 2.50
N GLY A 114 9.24 -28.92 2.69
CA GLY A 114 9.17 -27.46 2.73
C GLY A 114 9.70 -26.86 4.04
N TYR A 115 9.71 -25.54 4.08
CA TYR A 115 10.14 -24.77 5.25
C TYR A 115 9.03 -24.66 6.30
N SER A 116 9.40 -24.61 7.58
CA SER A 116 8.45 -24.48 8.68
C SER A 116 7.72 -23.13 8.62
N TRP A 117 6.39 -23.15 8.78
CA TRP A 117 5.62 -21.94 9.06
C TRP A 117 5.97 -21.39 10.45
N LEU A 118 5.68 -20.11 10.66
CA LEU A 118 5.88 -19.45 11.95
C LEU A 118 4.56 -19.37 12.70
N LEU A 119 4.53 -19.90 13.93
CA LEU A 119 3.35 -19.92 14.79
C LEU A 119 3.55 -19.02 16.01
N HIS A 120 2.65 -18.08 16.23
CA HIS A 120 2.64 -17.32 17.48
C HIS A 120 2.32 -18.25 18.66
N VAL A 121 3.16 -18.21 19.70
CA VAL A 121 2.94 -19.01 20.91
C VAL A 121 2.91 -18.12 22.15
N ASN A 122 2.04 -18.45 23.10
CA ASN A 122 1.91 -17.72 24.36
C ASN A 122 2.92 -18.23 25.40
N GLU A 123 4.18 -18.29 24.99
CA GLU A 123 5.31 -18.68 25.82
C GLU A 123 6.34 -17.57 25.85
N SER A 124 7.18 -17.57 26.89
CA SER A 124 8.22 -16.57 27.06
C SER A 124 9.44 -16.95 26.21
N GLY A 125 9.79 -16.14 25.23
CA GLY A 125 10.97 -16.37 24.38
C GLY A 125 12.26 -16.20 25.18
N SER A 126 13.04 -17.27 25.34
CA SER A 126 14.36 -17.17 26.00
C SER A 126 15.36 -16.39 25.13
N SER A 127 16.43 -15.89 25.75
CA SER A 127 17.43 -15.06 25.05
C SER A 127 18.05 -15.76 23.82
N VAL A 128 18.46 -14.94 22.85
CA VAL A 128 19.04 -15.36 21.58
C VAL A 128 20.22 -14.48 21.20
N ASP A 129 21.14 -15.05 20.44
CA ASP A 129 22.17 -14.27 19.76
C ASP A 129 21.56 -13.61 18.52
N VAL A 130 22.10 -12.46 18.11
CA VAL A 130 21.59 -11.72 16.95
C VAL A 130 22.70 -11.51 15.94
N LYS A 131 22.50 -12.03 14.72
CA LYS A 131 23.36 -11.77 13.58
C LYS A 131 22.76 -10.65 12.74
N ARG A 132 23.49 -9.53 12.67
CA ARG A 132 23.15 -8.37 11.85
C ARG A 132 23.87 -8.40 10.51
N VAL A 133 23.18 -8.02 9.44
CA VAL A 133 23.72 -7.90 8.09
C VAL A 133 23.31 -6.57 7.51
N LYS A 134 24.27 -5.84 6.91
CA LYS A 134 24.00 -4.54 6.31
C LYS A 134 23.11 -4.69 5.08
N ILE A 135 22.11 -3.83 4.97
CA ILE A 135 21.30 -3.61 3.76
C ILE A 135 21.72 -2.27 3.14
N LEU A 136 21.73 -2.21 1.81
CA LEU A 136 21.91 -0.99 1.04
C LEU A 136 20.90 -1.01 -0.11
N ARG A 137 19.97 -0.04 -0.15
CA ARG A 137 19.18 0.21 -1.36
C ARG A 137 19.97 1.16 -2.26
N PRO A 138 20.37 0.75 -3.48
CA PRO A 138 21.09 1.62 -4.39
C PRO A 138 20.18 2.72 -4.92
N MET A 139 20.76 3.90 -5.16
CA MET A 139 20.10 4.99 -5.86
C MET A 139 19.87 4.64 -7.35
N ALA A 140 18.81 5.16 -7.94
CA ALA A 140 18.59 5.08 -9.39
C ALA A 140 19.72 5.76 -10.16
N SER A 141 20.20 5.09 -11.21
CA SER A 141 21.32 5.59 -11.99
C SER A 141 20.94 6.85 -12.77
N GLY A 142 21.71 7.92 -12.58
CA GLY A 142 21.51 9.18 -13.32
C GLY A 142 20.38 10.06 -12.81
N ILE A 143 19.74 9.71 -11.70
CA ILE A 143 18.67 10.49 -11.06
C ILE A 143 19.21 11.07 -9.75
N SER A 144 19.03 12.37 -9.53
CA SER A 144 19.47 13.01 -8.29
C SER A 144 18.58 12.67 -7.11
N VAL A 145 19.07 12.93 -5.89
CA VAL A 145 18.28 12.78 -4.66
C VAL A 145 17.01 13.65 -4.72
N ALA A 146 17.14 14.91 -5.14
CA ALA A 146 16.03 15.85 -5.29
C ALA A 146 14.95 15.41 -6.32
N GLU A 147 15.32 14.55 -7.27
CA GLU A 147 14.40 13.96 -8.25
C GLU A 147 13.78 12.64 -7.77
N GLY A 148 14.09 12.20 -6.54
CA GLY A 148 13.61 10.95 -5.93
C GLY A 148 14.51 9.74 -6.18
N GLY A 149 15.79 9.95 -6.52
CA GLY A 149 16.71 8.88 -6.91
C GLY A 149 16.92 7.80 -5.84
N GLU A 150 16.81 8.12 -4.55
CA GLU A 150 16.98 7.15 -3.45
C GLU A 150 15.85 6.10 -3.40
N HIS A 151 14.67 6.45 -3.93
CA HIS A 151 13.50 5.59 -3.98
C HIS A 151 13.18 5.16 -5.42
N GLY A 152 14.23 4.94 -6.22
CA GLY A 152 14.12 4.58 -7.64
C GLY A 152 14.58 3.16 -8.01
N THR A 153 14.78 2.27 -7.04
CA THR A 153 15.20 0.88 -7.26
C THR A 153 14.40 -0.11 -6.44
N GLY A 154 14.36 -1.38 -6.85
CA GLY A 154 13.61 -2.43 -6.16
C GLY A 154 12.54 -3.06 -7.06
N LEU A 155 11.84 -4.07 -6.52
CA LEU A 155 10.74 -4.77 -7.18
C LEU A 155 9.60 -3.80 -7.54
N VAL A 156 9.25 -2.94 -6.59
CA VAL A 156 8.45 -1.72 -6.77
C VAL A 156 9.25 -0.53 -6.23
N ASN A 157 8.93 0.69 -6.66
CA ASN A 157 9.59 1.88 -6.14
C ASN A 157 8.79 3.17 -6.43
N GLY A 158 8.96 4.18 -5.56
CA GLY A 158 8.25 5.45 -5.67
C GLY A 158 8.55 6.25 -6.94
N LEU A 159 9.76 6.18 -7.49
CA LEU A 159 10.09 6.89 -8.73
C LEU A 159 9.32 6.34 -9.93
N THR A 160 9.14 5.01 -10.01
CA THR A 160 8.27 4.38 -11.03
C THR A 160 6.82 4.82 -10.85
N THR A 161 6.31 4.84 -9.61
CA THR A 161 4.96 5.36 -9.32
C THR A 161 4.82 6.82 -9.73
N TRP A 162 5.80 7.67 -9.41
CA TRP A 162 5.82 9.08 -9.82
C TRP A 162 5.87 9.22 -11.35
N ASN A 163 6.62 8.37 -12.06
CA ASN A 163 6.67 8.40 -13.52
C ASN A 163 5.31 8.08 -14.15
N TRP A 164 4.54 7.15 -13.55
CA TRP A 164 3.15 6.90 -13.96
C TRP A 164 2.27 8.11 -13.70
N LEU A 165 2.36 8.70 -12.51
CA LEU A 165 1.62 9.90 -12.14
C LEU A 165 1.92 11.03 -13.12
N ASN A 166 3.20 11.32 -13.39
CA ASN A 166 3.63 12.31 -14.37
C ASN A 166 3.13 12.00 -15.78
N ARG A 167 3.16 10.75 -16.23
CA ARG A 167 2.67 10.36 -17.56
C ARG A 167 1.17 10.58 -17.70
N ILE A 168 0.38 10.19 -16.69
CA ILE A 168 -1.08 10.29 -16.74
C ILE A 168 -1.52 11.76 -16.62
N THR A 169 -0.77 12.57 -15.86
CA THR A 169 -1.09 13.99 -15.62
C THR A 169 -0.44 14.97 -16.60
N ASP A 170 0.25 14.49 -17.63
CA ASP A 170 0.96 15.33 -18.60
C ASP A 170 -0.01 16.22 -19.39
N SER A 171 -0.01 17.52 -19.07
CA SER A 171 -0.86 18.54 -19.70
C SER A 171 -0.28 19.13 -20.99
N THR A 172 0.83 18.59 -21.50
CA THR A 172 1.42 19.02 -22.77
C THR A 172 0.41 18.87 -23.91
N PHE A 173 0.25 19.92 -24.73
CA PHE A 173 -0.77 19.93 -25.77
C PHE A 173 -0.57 18.83 -26.82
N SER A 174 -1.61 18.00 -27.02
CA SER A 174 -1.69 16.98 -28.06
C SER A 174 -2.91 17.21 -28.97
N PRO A 175 -2.74 17.58 -30.25
CA PRO A 175 -3.86 17.93 -31.14
C PRO A 175 -4.72 16.72 -31.56
N THR A 176 -4.27 15.50 -31.26
CA THR A 176 -4.95 14.25 -31.60
C THR A 176 -5.62 13.57 -30.41
N SER A 177 -5.34 14.01 -29.20
CA SER A 177 -5.96 13.47 -27.99
C SER A 177 -7.38 14.03 -27.79
N PRO A 178 -8.35 13.24 -27.27
CA PRO A 178 -9.69 13.73 -26.96
C PRO A 178 -9.76 14.88 -25.95
N ASP A 179 -8.82 14.97 -25.02
CA ASP A 179 -8.70 16.03 -23.99
C ASP A 179 -7.72 17.14 -24.40
N GLY A 180 -7.01 16.98 -25.53
CA GLY A 180 -6.00 17.92 -25.98
C GLY A 180 -4.66 17.83 -25.23
N ALA A 181 -4.42 16.78 -24.45
CA ALA A 181 -3.20 16.54 -23.67
C ALA A 181 -2.46 15.26 -24.10
N GLU A 182 -1.16 15.16 -23.80
CA GLU A 182 -0.38 13.92 -24.01
C GLU A 182 -0.68 12.86 -22.93
N GLY A 183 -1.13 13.30 -21.75
CA GLY A 183 -1.63 12.44 -20.67
C GLY A 183 -3.06 11.95 -20.89
N TYR A 184 -3.73 11.62 -19.78
CA TYR A 184 -5.13 11.15 -19.76
C TYR A 184 -5.94 11.96 -18.76
N LEU A 185 -6.21 13.20 -19.13
CA LEU A 185 -6.95 14.19 -18.35
C LEU A 185 -8.46 14.02 -18.56
N ASP A 186 -9.25 14.84 -17.86
CA ASP A 186 -10.70 14.98 -18.07
C ASP A 186 -11.47 13.65 -18.01
N ARG A 187 -10.99 12.68 -17.22
CA ARG A 187 -11.53 11.30 -17.12
C ARG A 187 -12.81 11.20 -16.29
N TRP A 188 -13.77 12.10 -16.50
CA TRP A 188 -15.06 12.13 -15.81
C TRP A 188 -15.99 11.00 -16.24
N ALA A 189 -16.46 10.21 -15.29
CA ALA A 189 -17.35 9.08 -15.56
C ALA A 189 -18.78 9.54 -15.93
N GLY A 190 -19.40 8.82 -16.87
CA GLY A 190 -20.85 8.85 -17.10
C GLY A 190 -21.39 9.82 -18.14
N GLN A 191 -20.58 10.53 -18.93
CA GLN A 191 -21.08 11.60 -19.83
C GLN A 191 -20.83 11.43 -21.33
N GLY A 192 -20.60 10.23 -21.87
CA GLY A 192 -20.24 10.11 -23.29
C GLY A 192 -18.84 10.65 -23.58
N ASN A 193 -17.95 10.54 -22.60
CA ASN A 193 -16.69 11.25 -22.54
C ASN A 193 -15.56 10.47 -23.23
N LEU A 194 -15.05 11.02 -24.34
CA LEU A 194 -14.00 10.38 -25.12
C LEU A 194 -12.66 10.31 -24.37
N ALA A 195 -12.36 11.28 -23.51
CA ALA A 195 -11.13 11.27 -22.70
C ALA A 195 -11.17 10.15 -21.65
N TYR A 196 -12.30 10.00 -20.98
CA TYR A 196 -12.57 8.86 -20.07
C TYR A 196 -12.44 7.50 -20.79
N GLU A 197 -13.00 7.37 -22.00
CA GLU A 197 -12.85 6.14 -22.80
C GLU A 197 -11.41 5.91 -23.28
N ASP A 198 -10.61 6.97 -23.44
CA ASP A 198 -9.21 6.85 -23.81
C ASP A 198 -8.32 6.42 -22.64
N ALA A 199 -8.51 7.05 -21.48
CA ALA A 199 -7.88 6.65 -20.22
C ALA A 199 -8.13 5.16 -19.89
N GLY A 200 -9.38 4.71 -20.04
CA GLY A 200 -9.72 3.32 -19.78
C GLY A 200 -9.13 2.35 -20.82
N ARG A 201 -8.98 2.75 -22.09
CA ARG A 201 -8.24 1.96 -23.08
C ARG A 201 -6.76 1.83 -22.71
N PHE A 202 -6.14 2.93 -22.29
CA PHE A 202 -4.75 2.92 -21.84
C PHE A 202 -4.54 1.96 -20.67
N ILE A 203 -5.35 2.04 -19.62
CA ILE A 203 -5.26 1.13 -18.46
C ILE A 203 -5.42 -0.33 -18.89
N ARG A 204 -6.42 -0.63 -19.72
CA ARG A 204 -6.63 -1.98 -20.27
C ARG A 204 -5.38 -2.48 -21.00
N ASP A 205 -4.79 -1.64 -21.85
CA ASP A 205 -3.65 -2.02 -22.68
C ASP A 205 -2.39 -2.24 -21.84
N GLU A 206 -2.15 -1.41 -20.82
CA GLU A 206 -1.05 -1.60 -19.87
C GLU A 206 -1.22 -2.89 -19.06
N LEU A 207 -2.42 -3.16 -18.51
CA LEU A 207 -2.68 -4.42 -17.79
C LEU A 207 -2.55 -5.65 -18.70
N THR A 208 -3.00 -5.55 -19.95
CA THR A 208 -2.82 -6.61 -20.95
C THR A 208 -1.33 -6.85 -21.22
N SER A 209 -0.51 -5.80 -21.25
CA SER A 209 0.94 -5.89 -21.45
C SER A 209 1.66 -6.58 -20.28
N TYR A 210 1.02 -6.67 -19.11
CA TYR A 210 1.50 -7.41 -17.95
C TYR A 210 1.06 -8.88 -17.96
N ASP A 211 0.53 -9.37 -19.08
CA ASP A 211 0.00 -10.73 -19.25
C ASP A 211 -1.17 -11.07 -18.28
N LEU A 212 -1.92 -10.06 -17.85
CA LEU A 212 -3.12 -10.24 -17.02
C LEU A 212 -4.35 -10.55 -17.90
N ASP A 213 -5.27 -11.38 -17.38
CA ASP A 213 -6.60 -11.55 -17.98
C ASP A 213 -7.45 -10.32 -17.67
N VAL A 214 -7.61 -9.41 -18.64
CA VAL A 214 -8.30 -8.14 -18.42
C VAL A 214 -9.79 -8.26 -18.72
N LYS A 215 -10.62 -7.96 -17.71
CA LYS A 215 -12.08 -7.89 -17.82
C LYS A 215 -12.56 -6.46 -17.68
N ILE A 216 -13.50 -6.09 -18.56
CA ILE A 216 -14.17 -4.79 -18.54
C ILE A 216 -15.62 -5.02 -18.12
N ASN A 217 -16.00 -4.51 -16.95
CA ASN A 217 -17.34 -4.63 -16.41
C ASN A 217 -18.12 -3.36 -16.71
N ARG A 218 -18.89 -3.33 -17.81
CA ARG A 218 -19.72 -2.18 -18.19
C ARG A 218 -21.06 -2.20 -17.47
N TYR A 219 -21.47 -1.04 -16.96
CA TYR A 219 -22.75 -0.87 -16.27
C TYR A 219 -23.36 0.50 -16.55
N SER A 220 -24.67 0.58 -16.32
CA SER A 220 -25.43 1.82 -16.41
C SER A 220 -25.94 2.23 -15.05
N PHE A 221 -25.89 3.52 -14.74
CA PHE A 221 -26.51 4.06 -13.53
C PHE A 221 -27.36 5.28 -13.87
N THR A 222 -28.28 5.65 -12.98
CA THR A 222 -29.02 6.92 -13.08
C THR A 222 -28.43 7.91 -12.09
N ASP A 223 -28.04 9.10 -12.55
CA ASP A 223 -27.50 10.14 -11.65
C ASP A 223 -28.59 10.79 -10.78
N ILE A 224 -28.14 11.67 -9.88
CA ILE A 224 -29.02 12.44 -8.97
C ILE A 224 -30.03 13.33 -9.70
N ASN A 225 -29.81 13.64 -10.99
CA ASN A 225 -30.69 14.43 -11.83
C ASN A 225 -31.66 13.58 -12.65
N GLY A 226 -31.64 12.25 -12.47
CA GLY A 226 -32.49 11.32 -13.21
C GLY A 226 -32.00 11.00 -14.62
N GLN A 227 -30.75 11.34 -14.96
CA GLN A 227 -30.16 11.02 -16.26
C GLN A 227 -29.51 9.64 -16.23
N THR A 228 -29.85 8.79 -17.20
CA THR A 228 -29.20 7.50 -17.37
C THR A 228 -27.84 7.70 -18.02
N ASN A 229 -26.81 7.18 -17.38
CA ASN A 229 -25.43 7.19 -17.82
C ASN A 229 -25.02 5.76 -18.21
N PRO A 230 -25.02 5.42 -19.52
CA PRO A 230 -24.91 4.03 -19.98
C PRO A 230 -23.47 3.53 -20.18
N GLU A 231 -22.45 4.33 -19.83
CA GLU A 231 -21.06 4.09 -20.26
C GLU A 231 -20.04 3.99 -19.11
N ALA A 232 -20.48 3.73 -17.88
CA ALA A 232 -19.54 3.51 -16.78
C ALA A 232 -18.95 2.09 -16.86
N TYR A 233 -17.69 1.92 -16.48
CA TYR A 233 -17.07 0.61 -16.50
C TYR A 233 -15.84 0.50 -15.62
N ASN A 234 -15.70 -0.66 -14.98
CA ASN A 234 -14.48 -1.03 -14.26
C ASN A 234 -13.52 -1.78 -15.19
N ILE A 235 -12.23 -1.65 -14.94
CA ILE A 235 -11.19 -2.39 -15.65
C ILE A 235 -10.39 -3.17 -14.63
N CYS A 236 -10.45 -4.50 -14.71
CA CYS A 236 -9.77 -5.37 -13.75
C CYS A 236 -8.87 -6.37 -14.48
N GLY A 237 -7.60 -6.42 -14.11
CA GLY A 237 -6.64 -7.42 -14.56
C GLY A 237 -6.53 -8.55 -13.55
N PHE A 238 -6.68 -9.79 -13.99
CA PHE A 238 -6.66 -10.99 -13.16
C PHE A 238 -5.40 -11.81 -13.41
N LYS A 239 -4.75 -12.25 -12.35
CA LYS A 239 -3.73 -13.30 -12.36
C LYS A 239 -4.22 -14.47 -11.53
N GLU A 240 -4.50 -15.59 -12.18
CA GLU A 240 -5.02 -16.79 -11.51
C GLU A 240 -4.02 -17.33 -10.47
N GLY A 241 -4.53 -17.66 -9.28
CA GLY A 241 -3.78 -18.27 -8.20
C GLY A 241 -3.55 -19.76 -8.41
N THR A 242 -2.44 -20.29 -7.89
CA THR A 242 -2.04 -21.69 -8.10
C THR A 242 -2.74 -22.69 -7.17
N THR A 243 -3.28 -22.22 -6.04
CA THR A 243 -3.78 -23.07 -4.95
C THR A 243 -5.27 -22.83 -4.67
N TYR A 244 -5.67 -21.57 -4.61
CA TYR A 244 -7.02 -21.11 -4.32
C TYR A 244 -7.48 -20.12 -5.40
N PRO A 245 -7.74 -20.58 -6.63
CA PRO A 245 -8.12 -19.69 -7.74
C PRO A 245 -9.45 -18.96 -7.52
N ASP A 246 -10.34 -19.52 -6.69
CA ASP A 246 -11.62 -18.90 -6.28
C ASP A 246 -11.49 -18.01 -5.03
N GLU A 247 -10.30 -17.87 -4.44
CA GLU A 247 -10.03 -16.87 -3.41
C GLU A 247 -9.32 -15.68 -4.06
N TRP A 248 -9.94 -14.52 -4.01
CA TRP A 248 -9.46 -13.31 -4.68
C TRP A 248 -8.89 -12.34 -3.66
N LEU A 249 -7.72 -11.78 -3.96
CA LEU A 249 -7.10 -10.69 -3.26
C LEU A 249 -7.07 -9.48 -4.21
N VAL A 250 -7.78 -8.41 -3.82
CA VAL A 250 -8.07 -7.29 -4.73
C VAL A 250 -7.24 -6.07 -4.32
N PHE A 251 -6.65 -5.40 -5.30
CA PHE A 251 -5.96 -4.12 -5.18
C PHE A 251 -6.63 -3.15 -6.13
N GLY A 252 -7.00 -1.97 -5.65
CA GLY A 252 -7.71 -1.03 -6.51
C GLY A 252 -7.58 0.42 -6.12
N ALA A 253 -7.91 1.23 -7.11
CA ALA A 253 -8.02 2.68 -7.05
C ALA A 253 -9.07 3.08 -8.09
N HIS A 254 -9.84 4.13 -7.85
CA HIS A 254 -10.69 4.64 -8.91
C HIS A 254 -9.86 5.39 -9.95
N PHE A 255 -10.28 5.24 -11.21
CA PHE A 255 -9.66 5.93 -12.33
C PHE A 255 -10.53 7.04 -12.93
N ASP A 256 -11.73 7.29 -12.42
CA ASP A 256 -12.39 8.56 -12.72
C ASP A 256 -11.87 9.68 -11.82
N ILE A 257 -12.16 10.92 -12.21
CA ILE A 257 -11.88 12.13 -11.42
C ILE A 257 -13.16 12.93 -11.22
N ALA A 258 -13.17 13.79 -10.21
CA ALA A 258 -14.29 14.67 -9.93
C ALA A 258 -14.68 15.53 -11.15
N PRO A 259 -15.91 15.41 -11.69
CA PRO A 259 -16.43 16.24 -12.77
C PRO A 259 -16.52 17.72 -12.39
N ILE A 260 -16.27 18.59 -13.37
CA ILE A 260 -16.41 20.03 -13.19
C ILE A 260 -17.88 20.41 -13.10
N VAL A 261 -18.35 20.62 -11.86
CA VAL A 261 -19.69 21.13 -11.55
C VAL A 261 -19.63 22.65 -11.35
N VAL A 262 -18.65 23.14 -10.57
CA VAL A 262 -18.35 24.57 -10.41
C VAL A 262 -16.83 24.72 -10.35
N PRO A 263 -16.16 25.34 -11.34
CA PRO A 263 -14.73 25.59 -11.25
C PRO A 263 -14.51 26.68 -10.20
N THR A 264 -13.83 26.34 -9.10
CA THR A 264 -13.44 27.33 -8.10
C THR A 264 -11.95 27.23 -7.80
N ALA A 265 -11.35 28.37 -7.47
CA ALA A 265 -9.96 28.44 -7.05
C ALA A 265 -9.95 28.53 -5.51
N PRO A 266 -9.16 27.70 -4.79
CA PRO A 266 -9.17 27.68 -3.32
C PRO A 266 -8.88 29.05 -2.69
N ASP A 267 -8.01 29.83 -3.31
CA ASP A 267 -7.56 31.16 -2.87
C ASP A 267 -8.60 32.27 -3.07
N ALA A 268 -9.64 32.02 -3.86
CA ALA A 268 -10.72 32.98 -4.13
C ALA A 268 -11.81 33.01 -3.04
N GLY A 269 -11.68 32.21 -1.96
CA GLY A 269 -12.66 32.16 -0.86
C GLY A 269 -14.01 31.55 -1.26
N THR A 270 -14.05 30.88 -2.41
CA THR A 270 -15.19 30.11 -2.90
C THR A 270 -15.29 28.78 -2.16
N PRO A 271 -16.50 28.25 -1.89
CA PRO A 271 -16.65 26.87 -1.46
C PRO A 271 -15.90 25.94 -2.43
N ARG A 272 -15.32 24.85 -1.93
CA ARG A 272 -14.66 23.82 -2.76
C ARG A 272 -15.59 23.46 -3.91
N GLY A 273 -15.17 23.84 -5.12
CA GLY A 273 -15.92 23.68 -6.34
C GLY A 273 -15.59 22.30 -6.83
N TYR A 274 -16.55 21.40 -6.76
CA TYR A 274 -16.38 20.01 -7.18
C TYR A 274 -15.95 19.98 -8.66
N GLY A 275 -14.68 19.64 -8.93
CA GLY A 275 -14.14 19.57 -10.29
C GLY A 275 -12.63 19.69 -10.43
N THR A 276 -12.00 18.70 -11.06
CA THR A 276 -10.59 18.73 -11.50
C THR A 276 -10.44 18.29 -12.95
N PHE A 277 -9.40 18.76 -13.63
CA PHE A 277 -9.01 18.30 -14.97
C PHE A 277 -8.01 17.14 -14.90
N THR A 278 -7.21 17.10 -13.83
CA THR A 278 -6.08 16.18 -13.72
C THR A 278 -6.32 15.12 -12.65
N GLY A 279 -6.80 15.53 -11.48
CA GLY A 279 -6.99 14.64 -10.34
C GLY A 279 -5.69 13.95 -9.95
N ALA A 280 -4.60 14.72 -9.82
CA ALA A 280 -3.27 14.16 -9.56
C ALA A 280 -3.24 13.41 -8.23
N TYR A 281 -3.69 14.06 -7.15
CA TYR A 281 -3.89 13.46 -5.84
C TYR A 281 -5.07 12.49 -5.84
N ASP A 282 -6.20 12.94 -6.40
CA ASP A 282 -7.47 12.21 -6.38
C ASP A 282 -7.99 11.89 -7.81
N ASN A 283 -7.73 10.71 -8.36
CA ASN A 283 -6.92 9.62 -7.79
C ASN A 283 -5.91 9.04 -8.77
N THR A 284 -5.20 9.92 -9.48
CA THR A 284 -4.13 9.48 -10.39
C THR A 284 -2.99 8.85 -9.60
N ALA A 285 -2.70 9.36 -8.39
CA ALA A 285 -1.70 8.78 -7.50
C ALA A 285 -2.00 7.32 -7.16
N GLY A 286 -3.22 7.00 -6.71
CA GLY A 286 -3.63 5.62 -6.41
C GLY A 286 -3.63 4.74 -7.65
N SER A 287 -4.17 5.22 -8.78
CA SER A 287 -4.12 4.51 -10.06
C SER A 287 -2.68 4.19 -10.49
N SER A 288 -1.75 5.12 -10.30
CA SER A 288 -0.32 4.94 -10.60
C SER A 288 0.35 3.90 -9.71
N MET A 289 -0.05 3.82 -8.44
CA MET A 289 0.42 2.78 -7.52
C MET A 289 -0.12 1.40 -7.93
N VAL A 290 -1.40 1.29 -8.30
CA VAL A 290 -1.98 0.02 -8.79
C VAL A 290 -1.24 -0.45 -10.05
N LEU A 291 -0.95 0.43 -11.01
CA LEU A 291 -0.14 0.08 -12.19
C LEU A 291 1.25 -0.41 -11.81
N THR A 292 1.90 0.23 -10.84
CA THR A 292 3.25 -0.14 -10.38
C THR A 292 3.25 -1.50 -9.70
N VAL A 293 2.30 -1.75 -8.80
CA VAL A 293 2.15 -3.05 -8.13
C VAL A 293 1.77 -4.13 -9.14
N ALA A 294 0.81 -3.89 -10.04
CA ALA A 294 0.41 -4.85 -11.07
C ALA A 294 1.58 -5.29 -11.96
N ALA A 295 2.44 -4.36 -12.39
CA ALA A 295 3.61 -4.66 -13.21
C ALA A 295 4.66 -5.56 -12.51
N ALA A 296 4.75 -5.47 -11.18
CA ALA A 296 5.65 -6.29 -10.37
C ALA A 296 5.03 -7.64 -10.03
N MET A 297 3.79 -7.63 -9.52
CA MET A 297 3.11 -8.80 -8.97
C MET A 297 2.58 -9.74 -10.05
N SER A 298 2.31 -9.25 -11.27
CA SER A 298 1.98 -10.08 -12.43
C SER A 298 3.03 -11.17 -12.73
N LYS A 299 4.28 -10.97 -12.29
CA LYS A 299 5.41 -11.87 -12.55
C LYS A 299 5.64 -12.89 -11.43
N LEU A 300 4.84 -12.87 -10.37
CA LEU A 300 5.04 -13.69 -9.17
C LEU A 300 3.89 -14.68 -9.00
N ASP A 301 4.20 -15.94 -8.75
CA ASP A 301 3.19 -16.95 -8.42
C ASP A 301 2.61 -16.72 -7.03
N THR A 302 1.30 -16.95 -6.92
CA THR A 302 0.49 -16.66 -5.74
C THR A 302 -0.45 -17.80 -5.47
N ARG A 303 -0.79 -18.02 -4.20
CA ARG A 303 -1.78 -19.03 -3.83
C ARG A 303 -3.16 -18.62 -4.35
N ARG A 304 -3.48 -17.34 -4.21
CA ARG A 304 -4.78 -16.74 -4.52
C ARG A 304 -4.77 -16.02 -5.84
N THR A 305 -5.95 -15.84 -6.42
CA THR A 305 -6.10 -15.01 -7.62
C THR A 305 -5.93 -13.55 -7.24
N MET A 306 -5.10 -12.85 -8.00
CA MET A 306 -4.74 -11.47 -7.76
C MET A 306 -5.49 -10.60 -8.75
N VAL A 307 -6.16 -9.58 -8.24
CA VAL A 307 -7.02 -8.73 -9.05
C VAL A 307 -6.58 -7.28 -8.88
N PHE A 308 -6.19 -6.64 -9.98
CA PHE A 308 -5.84 -5.22 -10.03
C PHE A 308 -6.96 -4.47 -10.73
N CYS A 309 -7.73 -3.67 -9.98
CA CYS A 309 -8.94 -3.04 -10.47
C CYS A 309 -8.85 -1.51 -10.48
N PHE A 310 -9.42 -0.94 -11.53
CA PHE A 310 -9.58 0.49 -11.72
C PHE A 310 -11.08 0.78 -11.75
N TRP A 311 -11.57 1.43 -10.68
CA TRP A 311 -12.99 1.67 -10.47
C TRP A 311 -13.48 2.90 -11.22
N SER A 312 -14.70 2.84 -11.73
CA SER A 312 -15.37 4.00 -12.31
C SER A 312 -16.46 4.54 -11.39
N GLY A 313 -16.67 5.85 -11.41
CA GLY A 313 -17.79 6.49 -10.76
C GLY A 313 -17.68 6.48 -9.24
N GLU A 314 -16.48 6.42 -8.69
CA GLU A 314 -16.23 6.59 -7.24
C GLU A 314 -16.74 7.96 -6.80
N GLU A 315 -16.42 8.97 -7.60
CA GLU A 315 -16.73 10.38 -7.39
C GLU A 315 -18.25 10.61 -7.35
N GLY A 316 -18.97 9.80 -8.10
CA GLY A 316 -20.43 9.77 -8.09
C GLY A 316 -21.07 9.03 -6.91
N GLY A 317 -20.26 8.50 -5.99
CA GLY A 317 -20.64 7.64 -4.88
C GLY A 317 -20.38 6.16 -5.16
N LYS A 318 -19.11 5.76 -5.31
CA LYS A 318 -18.61 4.35 -5.33
C LYS A 318 -19.38 3.39 -6.25
N ARG A 319 -19.87 3.91 -7.38
CA ARG A 319 -20.80 3.18 -8.26
C ARG A 319 -20.16 1.95 -8.91
N GLY A 320 -18.88 2.05 -9.24
CA GLY A 320 -18.13 0.98 -9.90
C GLY A 320 -17.82 -0.17 -8.98
N SER A 321 -17.26 0.10 -7.80
CA SER A 321 -17.00 -0.91 -6.79
C SER A 321 -18.30 -1.56 -6.28
N ASP A 322 -19.40 -0.79 -6.15
CA ASP A 322 -20.72 -1.35 -5.81
C ASP A 322 -21.18 -2.32 -6.90
N TYR A 323 -21.19 -1.90 -8.17
CA TYR A 323 -21.58 -2.77 -9.27
C TYR A 323 -20.71 -4.05 -9.33
N TRP A 324 -19.39 -3.91 -9.14
CA TRP A 324 -18.48 -5.05 -9.21
C TRP A 324 -18.72 -6.05 -8.07
N THR A 325 -18.87 -5.56 -6.84
CA THR A 325 -19.10 -6.43 -5.68
C THR A 325 -20.50 -7.07 -5.70
N GLU A 326 -21.55 -6.32 -6.10
CA GLU A 326 -22.93 -6.83 -6.12
C GLU A 326 -23.24 -7.72 -7.31
N HIS A 327 -22.77 -7.39 -8.51
CA HIS A 327 -23.11 -8.14 -9.72
C HIS A 327 -21.97 -9.06 -10.14
N PHE A 328 -20.77 -8.53 -10.34
CA PHE A 328 -19.68 -9.34 -10.87
C PHE A 328 -19.23 -10.42 -9.88
N VAL A 329 -19.09 -10.10 -8.59
CA VAL A 329 -18.73 -11.11 -7.58
C VAL A 329 -19.93 -11.95 -7.17
N LYS A 330 -20.98 -11.36 -6.57
CA LYS A 330 -22.07 -12.16 -5.98
C LYS A 330 -22.96 -12.88 -6.99
N GLU A 331 -23.22 -12.30 -8.16
CA GLU A 331 -24.15 -12.88 -9.14
C GLU A 331 -23.43 -13.70 -10.22
N GLU A 332 -22.38 -13.14 -10.83
CA GLU A 332 -21.67 -13.78 -11.94
C GLU A 332 -20.61 -14.79 -11.48
N ASN A 333 -19.98 -14.56 -10.32
CA ASN A 333 -18.92 -15.41 -9.78
C ASN A 333 -19.21 -15.84 -8.32
N PRO A 334 -20.39 -16.43 -8.02
CA PRO A 334 -20.84 -16.70 -6.65
C PRO A 334 -19.96 -17.70 -5.89
N GLN A 335 -19.10 -18.45 -6.57
CA GLN A 335 -18.11 -19.34 -5.95
C GLN A 335 -16.91 -18.60 -5.35
N VAL A 336 -16.70 -17.34 -5.75
CA VAL A 336 -15.53 -16.56 -5.37
C VAL A 336 -15.68 -15.98 -3.97
N THR A 337 -14.61 -16.07 -3.19
CA THR A 337 -14.46 -15.33 -1.94
C THR A 337 -13.43 -14.23 -2.13
N VAL A 338 -13.82 -12.97 -1.96
CA VAL A 338 -12.86 -11.86 -1.86
C VAL A 338 -12.32 -11.82 -0.44
N THR A 339 -11.08 -12.30 -0.28
CA THR A 339 -10.43 -12.47 1.01
C THR A 339 -10.10 -11.14 1.67
N ASN A 340 -9.49 -10.23 0.91
CA ASN A 340 -9.12 -8.89 1.35
C ASN A 340 -9.16 -7.90 0.18
N TYR A 341 -9.27 -6.61 0.51
CA TYR A 341 -9.16 -5.52 -0.45
C TYR A 341 -8.19 -4.45 0.04
N VAL A 342 -7.24 -4.05 -0.81
CA VAL A 342 -6.34 -2.92 -0.55
C VAL A 342 -6.71 -1.76 -1.47
N ASN A 343 -7.16 -0.65 -0.87
CA ASN A 343 -7.62 0.56 -1.56
C ASN A 343 -6.51 1.61 -1.58
N LEU A 344 -6.18 2.17 -2.74
CA LEU A 344 -5.20 3.24 -2.88
C LEU A 344 -5.93 4.48 -3.36
N ASP A 345 -6.15 5.42 -2.45
CA ASP A 345 -7.02 6.57 -2.72
C ASP A 345 -6.57 7.81 -1.94
N MET A 346 -6.38 8.92 -2.67
CA MET A 346 -5.96 10.20 -2.10
C MET A 346 -4.63 10.07 -1.33
N ALA A 347 -3.56 9.68 -2.03
CA ALA A 347 -2.26 9.35 -1.43
C ALA A 347 -1.11 10.22 -1.96
N GLY A 348 -0.08 10.47 -1.13
CA GLY A 348 1.20 11.06 -1.56
C GLY A 348 1.54 12.45 -1.01
N VAL A 349 0.58 13.22 -0.47
CA VAL A 349 0.80 14.63 -0.06
C VAL A 349 0.92 14.87 1.46
N ASN A 350 0.92 13.80 2.26
CA ASN A 350 0.84 13.90 3.72
C ASN A 350 2.18 13.81 4.44
N TRP A 351 2.90 12.73 4.17
CA TRP A 351 4.13 12.38 4.87
C TRP A 351 5.09 11.77 3.85
N PRO A 352 6.38 12.17 3.83
CA PRO A 352 7.08 13.01 4.81
C PRO A 352 6.94 14.55 4.65
N GLY A 353 5.97 15.04 3.86
CA GLY A 353 5.71 16.47 3.68
C GLY A 353 5.26 17.20 4.95
N ASN A 354 5.12 18.53 4.86
CA ASN A 354 4.78 19.41 5.99
C ASN A 354 3.26 19.58 6.23
N MET A 355 2.41 18.81 5.52
CA MET A 355 0.94 18.91 5.52
C MET A 355 0.37 20.28 5.09
N THR A 356 1.19 21.32 4.98
CA THR A 356 0.81 22.68 4.57
C THR A 356 2.07 23.45 4.11
N PRO A 357 2.08 24.05 2.91
CA PRO A 357 3.14 24.94 2.47
C PRO A 357 3.29 26.17 3.39
N SER A 358 4.53 26.56 3.68
CA SER A 358 4.83 27.62 4.65
C SER A 358 4.38 29.03 4.20
N ASP A 359 4.24 29.24 2.90
CA ASP A 359 3.90 30.49 2.24
C ASP A 359 2.44 30.53 1.73
N ARG A 360 1.69 29.43 1.84
CA ARG A 360 0.27 29.40 1.48
C ARG A 360 -0.57 30.11 2.54
N VAL A 361 -1.14 31.24 2.16
CA VAL A 361 -2.02 32.06 2.99
C VAL A 361 -3.49 31.76 2.67
N GLY A 362 -4.32 31.66 3.71
CA GLY A 362 -5.75 31.39 3.54
C GLY A 362 -6.52 32.55 2.88
N PRO A 363 -7.79 32.33 2.48
CA PRO A 363 -8.63 33.34 1.82
C PRO A 363 -8.89 34.62 2.63
N ASP A 364 -8.67 34.58 3.94
CA ASP A 364 -8.78 35.73 4.85
C ASP A 364 -7.47 36.55 4.91
N GLY A 365 -6.44 36.16 4.16
CA GLY A 365 -5.15 36.83 4.09
C GLY A 365 -4.26 36.61 5.32
N GLY A 366 -4.56 35.62 6.17
CA GLY A 366 -3.77 35.27 7.35
C GLY A 366 -3.52 33.78 7.54
N GLY A 367 -2.46 33.44 8.30
CA GLY A 367 -2.14 32.06 8.70
C GLY A 367 -1.62 31.15 7.56
N SER A 368 -1.24 29.93 7.93
CA SER A 368 -0.95 28.84 6.98
C SER A 368 -2.27 28.14 6.59
N TYR A 369 -2.42 27.78 5.32
CA TYR A 369 -3.62 27.10 4.81
C TYR A 369 -3.27 25.79 4.08
N PRO A 370 -3.92 24.66 4.41
CA PRO A 370 -5.03 24.47 5.33
C PRO A 370 -4.63 24.74 6.77
N SER A 371 -5.60 25.13 7.59
CA SER A 371 -5.28 25.53 8.95
C SER A 371 -4.85 24.30 9.77
N ALA A 372 -4.09 24.50 10.84
CA ALA A 372 -3.56 23.39 11.65
C ALA A 372 -4.62 22.41 12.21
N LYS A 373 -5.90 22.81 12.27
CA LYS A 373 -7.04 21.96 12.68
C LYS A 373 -7.59 21.08 11.55
N ASP A 374 -7.24 21.40 10.31
CA ASP A 374 -7.66 20.69 9.10
C ASP A 374 -6.53 19.76 8.58
N GLN A 375 -5.33 19.85 9.19
CA GLN A 375 -4.19 18.96 8.92
C GLN A 375 -4.44 17.56 9.45
N TRP A 376 -3.96 16.57 8.71
CA TRP A 376 -4.03 15.17 9.11
C TRP A 376 -2.83 14.37 8.57
N PRO A 377 -2.39 13.35 9.33
CA PRO A 377 -1.27 12.49 8.95
C PRO A 377 -1.64 11.57 7.80
N LEU A 378 -0.63 10.91 7.22
CA LEU A 378 -0.87 9.78 6.32
C LEU A 378 -1.62 8.70 7.08
N ARG A 379 -2.73 8.22 6.53
CA ARG A 379 -3.57 7.20 7.18
C ARG A 379 -3.53 5.88 6.46
N VAL A 380 -3.54 4.83 7.27
CA VAL A 380 -3.96 3.49 6.88
C VAL A 380 -5.28 3.21 7.59
N TYR A 381 -6.39 3.27 6.85
CA TYR A 381 -7.73 3.03 7.39
C TYR A 381 -8.14 1.58 7.17
N ILE A 382 -8.70 0.99 8.22
CA ILE A 382 -9.08 -0.42 8.25
C ILE A 382 -10.57 -0.53 8.54
N GLY A 383 -11.22 -1.52 7.93
CA GLY A 383 -12.62 -1.84 8.19
C GLY A 383 -13.00 -3.23 7.69
N PRO A 384 -14.25 -3.67 7.90
CA PRO A 384 -15.34 -2.91 8.51
C PRO A 384 -15.15 -2.68 10.02
N ASP A 385 -15.72 -1.60 10.52
CA ASP A 385 -15.66 -1.19 11.91
C ASP A 385 -17.05 -0.78 12.41
N GLU A 386 -17.42 -1.25 13.60
CA GLU A 386 -18.69 -0.94 14.27
C GLU A 386 -18.52 0.11 15.38
N SER A 387 -17.29 0.37 15.85
CA SER A 387 -17.02 1.28 16.95
C SER A 387 -15.65 1.93 16.85
N GLU A 388 -15.65 3.27 16.88
CA GLU A 388 -14.38 4.02 16.90
C GLU A 388 -13.58 3.74 18.18
N ASP A 389 -14.17 3.29 19.29
CA ASP A 389 -13.51 3.21 20.60
C ASP A 389 -12.70 1.91 20.84
N GLU A 390 -12.80 0.91 19.97
CA GLU A 390 -12.15 -0.39 20.12
C GLU A 390 -11.40 -0.79 18.84
N ILE A 391 -10.50 -1.77 18.94
CA ILE A 391 -9.88 -2.38 17.75
C ILE A 391 -10.71 -3.59 17.36
N ASN A 392 -11.43 -3.51 16.24
CA ASN A 392 -12.38 -4.51 15.78
C ASN A 392 -11.80 -5.50 14.76
N GLN A 393 -10.83 -5.09 13.96
CA GLN A 393 -10.11 -5.89 12.98
C GLN A 393 -8.63 -6.04 13.37
N PRO A 394 -8.32 -6.63 14.55
CA PRO A 394 -6.97 -6.67 15.08
C PRO A 394 -5.98 -7.32 14.11
N GLY A 395 -6.39 -8.35 13.37
CA GLY A 395 -5.52 -9.00 12.38
C GLY A 395 -4.96 -8.03 11.35
N MET A 396 -5.80 -7.15 10.80
CA MET A 396 -5.38 -6.21 9.75
C MET A 396 -4.63 -5.01 10.34
N VAL A 397 -5.04 -4.55 11.53
CA VAL A 397 -4.34 -3.46 12.25
C VAL A 397 -2.92 -3.88 12.58
N TRP A 398 -2.75 -5.06 13.17
CA TRP A 398 -1.43 -5.54 13.58
C TRP A 398 -0.58 -5.99 12.40
N LEU A 399 -1.17 -6.53 11.32
CA LEU A 399 -0.43 -6.77 10.08
C LEU A 399 0.09 -5.46 9.47
N SER A 400 -0.75 -4.45 9.39
CA SER A 400 -0.36 -3.13 8.88
C SER A 400 0.77 -2.54 9.70
N ALA A 401 0.65 -2.58 11.03
CA ALA A 401 1.71 -2.13 11.94
C ALA A 401 3.00 -2.95 11.79
N TRP A 402 2.89 -4.28 11.68
CA TRP A 402 4.02 -5.19 11.51
C TRP A 402 4.87 -4.84 10.29
N ILE A 403 4.21 -4.52 9.17
CA ILE A 403 4.85 -4.10 7.92
C ILE A 403 5.41 -2.68 8.05
N GLY A 404 4.60 -1.74 8.51
CA GLY A 404 4.98 -0.33 8.64
C GLY A 404 6.19 -0.13 9.55
N ALA A 405 6.18 -0.75 10.72
CA ALA A 405 7.24 -0.58 11.70
C ALA A 405 8.61 -1.10 11.21
N ASP A 406 8.64 -2.16 10.42
CA ASP A 406 9.88 -2.83 10.04
C ASP A 406 10.22 -2.69 8.56
N ALA A 407 9.46 -3.30 7.65
CA ALA A 407 9.80 -3.29 6.22
C ALA A 407 9.82 -1.87 5.62
N ILE A 408 8.92 -1.01 6.11
CA ILE A 408 8.80 0.40 5.71
C ILE A 408 9.64 1.33 6.59
N ASN A 409 10.04 0.85 7.77
CA ASN A 409 10.93 1.52 8.72
C ASN A 409 10.39 2.85 9.26
N ILE A 410 9.11 2.86 9.67
CA ILE A 410 8.43 4.05 10.21
C ILE A 410 7.97 3.88 11.67
N SER A 411 8.55 2.95 12.44
CA SER A 411 8.14 2.68 13.84
C SER A 411 8.12 3.93 14.73
N GLN A 412 9.03 4.88 14.51
CA GLN A 412 9.11 6.12 15.27
C GLN A 412 8.06 7.15 14.87
N ASP A 413 7.50 7.05 13.67
CA ASP A 413 6.51 7.98 13.10
C ASP A 413 5.10 7.38 13.01
N LEU A 414 4.94 6.14 13.48
CA LEU A 414 3.70 5.39 13.44
C LEU A 414 2.95 5.44 14.78
N ALA A 415 1.63 5.67 14.72
CA ALA A 415 0.72 5.40 15.83
C ALA A 415 -0.45 4.52 15.39
N ILE A 416 -0.94 3.69 16.31
CA ILE A 416 -2.21 2.97 16.16
C ILE A 416 -3.21 3.71 17.04
N LEU A 417 -4.27 4.24 16.44
CA LEU A 417 -5.20 5.15 17.09
C LEU A 417 -6.64 4.65 16.98
N ASN A 418 -7.41 4.93 18.02
CA ASN A 418 -8.85 4.72 18.13
C ASN A 418 -9.47 5.83 19.00
N GLY A 419 -10.79 5.86 19.07
CA GLY A 419 -11.61 6.85 19.73
C GLY A 419 -11.65 8.16 18.96
N ASN A 420 -11.60 9.29 19.69
CA ASN A 420 -11.49 10.60 19.08
C ASN A 420 -10.12 10.75 18.38
N LEU A 421 -10.09 10.47 17.08
CA LEU A 421 -8.86 10.39 16.29
C LEU A 421 -8.01 11.67 16.36
N MET A 422 -8.63 12.85 16.33
CA MET A 422 -7.89 14.11 16.41
C MET A 422 -7.19 14.25 17.77
N GLN A 423 -7.93 14.02 18.87
CA GLN A 423 -7.33 14.08 20.21
C GLN A 423 -6.26 12.99 20.40
N ALA A 424 -6.52 11.76 19.96
CA ALA A 424 -5.59 10.65 20.05
C ALA A 424 -4.31 10.92 19.23
N TRP A 425 -4.43 11.57 18.07
CA TRP A 425 -3.30 11.98 17.27
C TRP A 425 -2.48 13.08 17.95
N GLU A 426 -3.12 14.08 18.57
CA GLU A 426 -2.42 15.08 19.39
C GLU A 426 -1.67 14.43 20.56
N ASP A 427 -2.32 13.52 21.28
CA ASP A 427 -1.75 12.81 22.43
C ASP A 427 -0.58 11.89 22.03
N SER A 428 -0.58 11.39 20.78
CA SER A 428 0.55 10.64 20.21
C SER A 428 1.79 11.50 19.91
N GLY A 429 1.68 12.81 20.05
CA GLY A 429 2.70 13.77 19.63
C GLY A 429 2.66 14.07 18.13
N ARG A 430 1.48 13.97 17.51
CA ARG A 430 1.23 14.20 16.07
C ARG A 430 2.14 13.36 15.17
N LYS A 431 2.12 12.05 15.38
CA LYS A 431 2.85 11.08 14.54
C LYS A 431 2.53 11.25 13.06
N GLY A 432 3.53 11.12 12.19
CA GLY A 432 3.40 11.37 10.76
C GLY A 432 2.49 10.38 10.03
N VAL A 433 2.37 9.18 10.57
CA VAL A 433 1.53 8.09 10.04
C VAL A 433 0.66 7.51 11.14
N ILE A 434 -0.61 7.26 10.83
CA ILE A 434 -1.54 6.60 11.75
C ILE A 434 -2.19 5.38 11.09
N ILE A 435 -2.42 4.35 11.87
CA ILE A 435 -3.32 3.25 11.55
C ILE A 435 -4.55 3.40 12.43
N ASN A 436 -5.73 3.43 11.83
CA ASN A 436 -6.98 3.48 12.58
C ASN A 436 -8.07 2.67 11.87
N GLU A 437 -9.05 2.26 12.65
CA GLU A 437 -10.31 1.76 12.11
C GLU A 437 -11.27 2.92 11.91
N ALA A 438 -12.18 2.79 10.95
CA ALA A 438 -13.11 3.85 10.60
C ALA A 438 -14.53 3.30 10.43
N THR A 439 -15.44 3.75 11.29
CA THR A 439 -16.88 3.45 11.20
C THR A 439 -17.56 4.05 9.96
N THR A 440 -16.89 4.98 9.27
CA THR A 440 -17.37 5.53 8.00
C THR A 440 -16.42 5.21 6.87
N ALA A 441 -16.86 4.32 5.97
CA ALA A 441 -16.18 4.04 4.70
C ALA A 441 -16.75 4.97 3.61
N ARG A 442 -15.87 5.77 2.98
CA ARG A 442 -16.28 6.85 2.05
C ARG A 442 -15.79 6.69 0.61
N SER A 443 -15.06 5.62 0.32
CA SER A 443 -14.49 5.33 -1.00
C SER A 443 -14.79 3.88 -1.41
N ASP A 444 -14.20 3.37 -2.48
CA ASP A 444 -14.46 2.05 -3.08
C ASP A 444 -14.42 0.90 -2.07
N HIS A 445 -13.58 1.01 -1.03
CA HIS A 445 -13.49 0.02 0.04
C HIS A 445 -14.81 -0.20 0.79
N ALA A 446 -15.70 0.79 0.83
CA ALA A 446 -17.01 0.65 1.44
C ALA A 446 -17.84 -0.45 0.78
N SER A 447 -17.82 -0.55 -0.56
CA SER A 447 -18.55 -1.58 -1.30
C SER A 447 -18.12 -2.99 -0.91
N PHE A 448 -16.81 -3.19 -0.66
CA PHE A 448 -16.26 -4.48 -0.22
C PHE A 448 -16.71 -4.83 1.21
N GLN A 449 -16.69 -3.84 2.10
CA GLN A 449 -17.14 -4.00 3.49
C GLN A 449 -18.65 -4.29 3.54
N ASP A 450 -19.46 -3.43 2.92
CA ASP A 450 -20.93 -3.46 3.01
C ASP A 450 -21.51 -4.66 2.25
N ASN A 451 -21.01 -4.92 1.04
CA ASN A 451 -21.61 -5.94 0.18
C ASN A 451 -21.01 -7.32 0.48
N LEU A 452 -19.70 -7.44 0.67
CA LEU A 452 -19.03 -8.74 0.80
C LEU A 452 -18.65 -9.10 2.25
N GLY A 453 -18.65 -8.14 3.17
CA GLY A 453 -18.09 -8.35 4.51
C GLY A 453 -16.57 -8.51 4.48
N THR A 454 -15.90 -8.08 3.42
CA THR A 454 -14.46 -8.24 3.22
C THR A 454 -13.69 -7.24 4.08
N VAL A 455 -12.61 -7.69 4.72
CA VAL A 455 -11.68 -6.80 5.43
C VAL A 455 -10.87 -6.00 4.43
N THR A 456 -10.83 -4.69 4.63
CA THR A 456 -10.12 -3.77 3.75
C THR A 456 -9.05 -3.00 4.49
N ALA A 457 -7.97 -2.67 3.80
CA ALA A 457 -7.02 -1.66 4.21
C ALA A 457 -6.93 -0.60 3.12
N GLY A 458 -7.07 0.67 3.47
CA GLY A 458 -6.92 1.75 2.52
C GLY A 458 -5.79 2.69 2.92
N PHE A 459 -5.14 3.29 1.92
CA PHE A 459 -4.04 4.22 2.11
C PHE A 459 -4.39 5.60 1.56
N GLY A 460 -4.23 6.64 2.38
CA GLY A 460 -4.38 8.04 1.97
C GLY A 460 -5.46 8.80 2.74
N GLY A 461 -6.48 9.32 2.03
CA GLY A 461 -7.82 9.67 2.52
C GLY A 461 -7.92 10.96 3.34
N LEU A 462 -7.84 12.09 2.65
CA LEU A 462 -8.23 13.39 3.20
C LEU A 462 -9.06 14.21 2.21
N VAL A 463 -10.36 14.23 2.47
CA VAL A 463 -11.27 15.22 1.90
C VAL A 463 -10.89 16.64 2.37
N ASP A 464 -10.31 16.78 3.58
CA ASP A 464 -10.15 18.08 4.25
C ASP A 464 -8.72 18.60 4.44
N GLY A 465 -7.70 17.76 4.27
CA GLY A 465 -6.30 18.10 4.56
C GLY A 465 -5.41 18.40 3.36
N TYR A 466 -5.94 18.32 2.14
CA TYR A 466 -5.34 18.87 0.92
C TYR A 466 -6.34 19.82 0.28
N ASP A 467 -5.99 21.09 0.10
CA ASP A 467 -6.96 22.11 -0.31
C ASP A 467 -7.34 22.04 -1.79
N CYS A 468 -6.45 21.50 -2.61
CA CYS A 468 -6.70 21.24 -4.02
C CYS A 468 -7.52 19.97 -4.26
N TYR A 469 -7.91 19.22 -3.22
CA TYR A 469 -8.87 18.12 -3.33
C TYR A 469 -10.13 18.56 -4.09
N HIS A 470 -10.44 17.84 -5.18
CA HIS A 470 -11.54 18.15 -6.11
C HIS A 470 -11.50 19.55 -6.70
N GLN A 471 -10.32 20.16 -6.82
CA GLN A 471 -10.15 21.49 -7.42
C GLN A 471 -9.30 21.42 -8.68
N THR A 472 -9.39 22.46 -9.51
CA THR A 472 -8.59 22.60 -10.73
C THR A 472 -7.07 22.71 -10.49
N CYS A 473 -6.65 23.00 -9.25
CA CYS A 473 -5.25 22.99 -8.85
C CYS A 473 -4.73 21.60 -8.46
N ASP A 474 -5.56 20.53 -8.48
CA ASP A 474 -5.11 19.16 -8.23
C ASP A 474 -4.21 18.62 -9.35
N THR A 475 -2.98 19.11 -9.36
CA THR A 475 -1.94 18.88 -10.37
C THR A 475 -0.71 18.25 -9.74
N LEU A 476 0.15 17.63 -10.53
CA LEU A 476 1.39 17.05 -10.03
C LEU A 476 2.31 18.14 -9.45
N GLU A 477 2.40 19.29 -10.11
CA GLU A 477 3.21 20.42 -9.67
C GLU A 477 2.74 20.93 -8.30
N GLU A 478 1.42 20.96 -8.08
CA GLU A 478 0.85 21.32 -6.78
C GLU A 478 1.17 20.28 -5.70
N MET A 479 1.09 18.98 -6.01
CA MET A 479 1.51 17.93 -5.07
C MET A 479 3.00 18.04 -4.71
N GLU A 480 3.86 18.35 -5.69
CA GLU A 480 5.30 18.55 -5.44
C GLU A 480 5.52 19.78 -4.56
N TYR A 481 4.93 20.92 -4.91
CA TYR A 481 4.97 22.12 -4.07
C TYR A 481 4.48 21.85 -2.64
N TRP A 482 3.40 21.08 -2.50
CA TRP A 482 2.84 20.71 -1.22
C TRP A 482 3.76 19.85 -0.36
N MET A 483 4.53 18.99 -1.00
CA MET A 483 5.47 18.09 -0.33
C MET A 483 6.81 18.75 0.00
N GLU A 484 7.06 19.98 -0.42
CA GLU A 484 8.30 20.69 -0.10
C GLU A 484 8.38 21.01 1.41
N ASN A 485 9.56 20.78 1.99
CA ASN A 485 9.84 21.13 3.38
C ASN A 485 11.31 21.54 3.55
N ASP A 486 11.68 21.95 4.77
CA ASP A 486 13.06 22.39 5.08
C ASP A 486 14.12 21.29 4.88
N ALA A 487 13.71 20.02 4.81
CA ALA A 487 14.61 18.87 4.74
C ALA A 487 14.89 18.40 3.31
N ALA A 488 13.91 18.50 2.40
CA ALA A 488 13.96 17.89 1.08
C ALA A 488 13.07 18.62 0.07
N ALA A 489 13.40 18.44 -1.22
CA ALA A 489 12.62 19.01 -2.31
C ALA A 489 11.23 18.36 -2.38
N GLY A 490 10.27 19.10 -2.93
CA GLY A 490 8.89 18.63 -3.10
C GLY A 490 8.77 17.28 -3.81
N ARG A 491 9.44 17.14 -4.95
CA ARG A 491 9.50 15.90 -5.72
C ARG A 491 10.15 14.75 -4.95
N GLU A 492 11.24 15.01 -4.21
CA GLU A 492 11.91 14.00 -3.39
C GLU A 492 10.96 13.42 -2.34
N ASN A 493 10.28 14.30 -1.59
CA ASN A 493 9.31 13.91 -0.57
C ASN A 493 8.08 13.22 -1.17
N LEU A 494 7.57 13.68 -2.32
CA LEU A 494 6.46 13.03 -3.02
C LEU A 494 6.86 11.60 -3.45
N VAL A 495 8.02 11.46 -4.09
CA VAL A 495 8.56 10.14 -4.48
C VAL A 495 8.75 9.23 -3.26
N ASP A 496 9.23 9.76 -2.14
CA ASP A 496 9.33 8.99 -0.90
C ASP A 496 7.96 8.52 -0.39
N SER A 497 6.97 9.41 -0.33
CA SER A 497 5.59 9.08 0.08
C SER A 497 4.98 7.98 -0.79
N LEU A 498 5.15 8.10 -2.11
CA LEU A 498 4.70 7.08 -3.07
C LEU A 498 5.43 5.75 -2.85
N ASP A 499 6.74 5.77 -2.54
CA ASP A 499 7.54 4.58 -2.25
C ASP A 499 7.05 3.84 -1.00
N ILE A 500 6.79 4.58 0.07
CA ILE A 500 6.25 4.06 1.34
C ILE A 500 4.95 3.30 1.10
N ILE A 501 3.98 3.93 0.43
CA ILE A 501 2.65 3.37 0.24
C ILE A 501 2.69 2.18 -0.72
N THR A 502 3.43 2.31 -1.84
CA THR A 502 3.55 1.24 -2.84
C THR A 502 4.21 -0.01 -2.24
N TRP A 503 5.29 0.16 -1.45
CA TRP A 503 5.91 -0.97 -0.75
C TRP A 503 5.02 -1.56 0.33
N TRP A 504 4.30 -0.73 1.08
CA TRP A 504 3.40 -1.23 2.12
C TRP A 504 2.28 -2.08 1.54
N ALA A 505 1.62 -1.61 0.47
CA ALA A 505 0.63 -2.38 -0.28
C ALA A 505 1.23 -3.69 -0.84
N THR A 506 2.45 -3.66 -1.37
CA THR A 506 3.15 -4.85 -1.88
C THR A 506 3.46 -5.87 -0.78
N TYR A 507 3.88 -5.43 0.40
CA TYR A 507 4.07 -6.33 1.53
C TYR A 507 2.74 -6.89 2.02
N MET A 508 1.69 -6.06 2.13
CA MET A 508 0.35 -6.55 2.49
C MET A 508 -0.11 -7.64 1.55
N PHE A 509 0.09 -7.47 0.24
CA PHE A 509 -0.16 -8.53 -0.74
C PHE A 509 0.50 -9.84 -0.36
N LEU A 510 1.82 -9.82 -0.16
CA LEU A 510 2.61 -11.04 0.04
C LEU A 510 2.24 -11.74 1.35
N HIS A 511 1.90 -10.96 2.39
CA HIS A 511 1.41 -11.50 3.65
C HIS A 511 0.00 -12.09 3.51
N LEU A 512 -0.93 -11.39 2.86
CA LEU A 512 -2.32 -11.82 2.70
C LEU A 512 -2.47 -12.99 1.71
N ASP A 513 -1.57 -13.11 0.72
CA ASP A 513 -1.48 -14.30 -0.13
C ASP A 513 -1.03 -15.53 0.66
N ALA A 514 -0.13 -15.37 1.64
CA ALA A 514 0.29 -16.45 2.51
C ALA A 514 -0.82 -16.81 3.51
N GLU A 515 -1.33 -15.82 4.23
CA GLU A 515 -2.33 -15.97 5.28
C GLU A 515 -3.31 -14.78 5.25
N PRO A 516 -4.53 -14.96 4.70
CA PRO A 516 -5.53 -13.91 4.66
C PRO A 516 -5.99 -13.49 6.05
N VAL A 517 -6.32 -12.21 6.18
CA VAL A 517 -6.99 -11.70 7.37
C VAL A 517 -8.48 -11.67 7.09
N LEU A 518 -9.22 -12.61 7.64
CA LEU A 518 -10.68 -12.65 7.50
C LEU A 518 -11.35 -11.68 8.48
N ASN A 519 -12.60 -11.34 8.19
CA ASN A 519 -13.38 -10.42 9.00
C ASN A 519 -13.60 -10.99 10.41
N ALA A 520 -13.19 -10.23 11.43
CA ALA A 520 -13.31 -10.64 12.82
C ALA A 520 -14.75 -10.84 13.29
N TYR A 521 -15.74 -10.29 12.57
CA TYR A 521 -17.16 -10.48 12.84
C TYR A 521 -17.76 -11.75 12.23
N SER A 522 -17.04 -12.42 11.32
CA SER A 522 -17.56 -13.55 10.51
C SER A 522 -17.46 -14.92 11.17
#